data_AF-A0A9E4VPV7-F1
#
_entry.id   AF-A0A9E4VPV7-F1
#
_cell.length_a   1.000
_cell.length_b   1.000
_cell.length_c   1.000
_cell.angle_alpha   90.00
_cell.angle_beta   90.00
_cell.angle_gamma   90.00
#
_symmetry.space_group_name_H-M   'P 1'
#
loop_
_entity.id
_entity.type
_entity.pdbx_description
1 polymer ?
#
loop_
_entity_poly.entity_id
_entity_poly.type
_entity_poly.pdbx_seq_one_letter_code
_entity_poly.pdbx_strand_id
1 'polypeptide(L)' 'RVTLNFGNVSAGAERAPLHGTIEDIIEDLAGYAEAGVEHVIMEIAGDSFDDKFRAMDRFVNEVKPKVPA' A
#
# COMPACT_ATOMS: atom_id res chain seq x y z
N ARG A 1 -3.94 10.34 7.38
CA ARG A 1 -4.18 10.10 5.94
C ARG A 1 -2.87 9.61 5.36
N VAL A 2 -2.87 8.45 4.73
CA VAL A 2 -1.69 7.81 4.16
C VAL A 2 -1.87 7.69 2.66
N THR A 3 -0.77 7.66 1.92
CA THR A 3 -0.77 7.59 0.46
C THR A 3 -0.22 6.25 0.02
N LEU A 4 -0.97 5.56 -0.83
CA LEU A 4 -0.50 4.34 -1.49
C LEU A 4 0.40 4.71 -2.64
N ASN A 5 1.63 4.22 -2.62
CA ASN A 5 2.57 4.45 -3.70
C ASN A 5 3.40 3.19 -4.00
N PHE A 6 3.14 2.58 -5.15
CA PHE A 6 3.96 1.45 -5.61
C PHE A 6 5.22 1.95 -6.31
N GLY A 7 6.38 1.50 -5.85
CA GLY A 7 7.66 1.84 -6.46
C GLY A 7 8.82 1.03 -5.91
N ASN A 8 9.95 1.06 -6.61
CA ASN A 8 11.17 0.45 -6.10
C ASN A 8 11.82 1.43 -5.10
N VAL A 9 11.68 1.18 -3.81
CA VAL A 9 12.37 1.98 -2.79
C VAL A 9 13.84 1.57 -2.79
N SER A 10 14.73 2.55 -2.92
CA SER A 10 16.17 2.28 -2.84
C SER A 10 16.53 1.92 -1.40
N ALA A 11 17.20 0.78 -1.21
CA ALA A 11 17.67 0.33 0.11
C ALA A 11 18.55 1.41 0.75
N GLY A 12 18.08 2.06 1.81
CA GLY A 12 18.86 3.04 2.59
C GLY A 12 18.10 4.25 3.12
N ALA A 13 16.88 4.55 2.64
CA ALA A 13 16.00 5.56 3.24
C ALA A 13 14.89 4.87 4.03
N GLU A 14 14.52 5.44 5.18
CA GLU A 14 13.39 4.98 5.99
C GLU A 14 12.12 5.06 5.14
N ARG A 15 11.52 3.91 4.85
CA ARG A 15 10.38 3.78 3.93
C ARG A 15 9.13 4.34 4.60
N ALA A 16 8.42 5.24 3.91
CA ALA A 16 7.13 5.72 4.40
C ALA A 16 6.09 4.57 4.37
N PRO A 17 5.14 4.53 5.31
CA PRO A 17 4.08 3.52 5.31
C PRO A 17 3.28 3.53 4.00
N LEU A 18 2.94 2.34 3.50
CA LEU A 18 2.25 2.09 2.23
C LEU A 18 2.99 2.58 0.97
N HIS A 19 4.31 2.80 1.08
CA HIS A 19 5.16 3.07 -0.06
C HIS A 19 6.09 1.89 -0.32
N GLY A 20 6.26 1.51 -1.58
CA GLY A 20 7.28 0.54 -1.98
C GLY A 20 6.75 -0.63 -2.79
N THR A 21 7.33 -1.81 -2.56
CA THR A 21 6.92 -3.05 -3.22
C THR A 21 5.56 -3.52 -2.70
N ILE A 22 4.98 -4.53 -3.36
CA ILE A 22 3.73 -5.13 -2.89
C ILE A 22 3.93 -5.77 -1.53
N GLU A 23 5.06 -6.45 -1.35
CA GLU A 23 5.46 -7.12 -0.12
C GLU A 23 5.58 -6.13 1.03
N ASP A 24 6.25 -4.99 0.80
CA ASP A 24 6.38 -3.90 1.77
C ASP A 24 5.01 -3.39 2.26
N ILE A 25 4.07 -3.23 1.32
CA ILE A 25 2.72 -2.72 1.60
C ILE A 25 1.88 -3.76 2.35
N ILE A 26 2.02 -5.04 2.02
CA ILE A 26 1.35 -6.14 2.75
C ILE A 26 1.85 -6.19 4.18
N GLU A 27 3.17 -6.08 4.38
CA GLU A 27 3.78 -6.08 5.72
C GLU A 27 3.24 -4.93 6.58
N ASP A 28 3.14 -3.72 6.02
CA ASP A 28 2.54 -2.58 6.72
C ASP A 28 1.09 -2.84 7.15
N LEU A 29 0.28 -3.34 6.22
CA LEU A 29 -1.15 -3.57 6.48
C LEU A 29 -1.37 -4.72 7.46
N ALA A 30 -0.54 -5.77 7.39
CA ALA A 30 -0.55 -6.83 8.38
C ALA A 30 -0.18 -6.30 9.76
N GLY A 31 0.84 -5.45 9.87
CA GLY A 31 1.20 -4.80 11.13
C GLY A 31 0.07 -3.92 11.71
N TYR A 32 -0.69 -3.23 10.85
CA TYR A 32 -1.88 -2.49 11.29
C TYR A 32 -3.01 -3.41 11.75
N ALA A 33 -3.27 -4.50 11.03
CA ALA A 33 -4.28 -5.50 11.42
C ALA A 33 -3.94 -6.14 12.77
N GLU A 34 -2.68 -6.52 12.99
CA GLU A 34 -2.20 -7.04 14.29
C GLU A 34 -2.35 -6.03 15.43
N ALA A 35 -2.25 -4.73 15.13
CA ALA A 35 -2.51 -3.65 16.08
C ALA A 35 -4.01 -3.38 16.33
N GLY A 36 -4.92 -4.14 15.69
CA GLY A 36 -6.37 -4.01 15.84
C GLY A 36 -7.01 -2.95 14.94
N VAL A 37 -6.33 -2.51 13.88
CA VAL A 37 -6.90 -1.57 12.90
C VAL A 37 -7.79 -2.32 11.91
N GLU A 38 -9.10 -2.08 11.98
CA GLU A 38 -10.09 -2.72 11.09
C GLU A 38 -10.33 -1.94 9.79
N HIS A 39 -10.04 -0.64 9.78
CA HIS A 39 -10.35 0.24 8.66
C HIS A 39 -9.19 1.18 8.33
N VAL A 40 -8.74 1.14 7.07
CA VAL A 40 -7.69 2.03 6.55
C VAL A 40 -8.27 2.91 5.43
N ILE A 41 -8.11 4.22 5.58
CA ILE A 41 -8.47 5.20 4.54
C ILE A 41 -7.18 5.76 3.96
N MET A 42 -7.03 5.61 2.64
CA MET A 42 -5.79 5.85 1.92
C MET A 42 -6.06 6.55 0.60
N GLU A 43 -5.16 7.47 0.24
CA GLU A 43 -5.16 8.16 -1.05
C GLU A 43 -4.29 7.39 -2.04
N ILE A 44 -4.65 7.41 -3.33
CA ILE A 44 -3.88 6.71 -4.36
C ILE A 44 -2.96 7.72 -5.05
N ALA A 45 -1.65 7.48 -5.02
CA ALA A 45 -0.68 8.28 -5.75
C ALA A 45 -0.84 8.10 -7.26
N GLY A 46 -0.51 9.16 -8.01
CA GLY A 46 -0.52 9.16 -9.47
C GLY A 46 -0.94 10.51 -10.03
N ASP A 47 -0.32 10.91 -11.13
CA ASP A 47 -0.58 12.20 -11.78
C ASP A 47 -1.73 12.10 -12.80
N SER A 48 -2.01 10.88 -13.30
CA SER A 48 -3.09 10.61 -14.24
C SER A 48 -4.15 9.65 -13.68
N PHE A 49 -5.30 9.59 -14.35
CA PHE A 49 -6.34 8.60 -14.04
C PHE A 49 -5.82 7.18 -14.23
N ASP A 50 -5.08 6.91 -15.31
CA ASP A 50 -4.56 5.57 -15.62
C ASP A 50 -3.57 5.08 -14.55
N ASP A 51 -2.74 5.98 -14.01
CA ASP A 51 -1.82 5.66 -12.92
C ASP A 51 -2.59 5.26 -11.66
N LYS A 52 -3.58 6.07 -11.27
CA LYS A 52 -4.42 5.81 -10.10
C LYS A 52 -5.24 4.53 -10.27
N PHE A 53 -5.80 4.31 -11.45
CA PHE A 53 -6.56 3.10 -11.76
C PHE A 53 -5.67 1.86 -11.67
N ARG A 54 -4.46 1.91 -12.23
CA ARG A 54 -3.49 0.81 -12.13
C ARG A 54 -3.10 0.54 -10.68
N ALA A 55 -2.81 1.58 -9.89
CA ALA A 55 -2.48 1.40 -8.47
C ALA A 55 -3.67 0.81 -7.68
N MET A 56 -4.90 1.25 -7.96
CA MET A 56 -6.10 0.68 -7.36
C MET A 56 -6.27 -0.80 -7.72
N ASP A 57 -6.14 -1.15 -9.00
CA ASP A 57 -6.29 -2.52 -9.49
C ASP A 57 -5.27 -3.46 -8.83
N ARG A 58 -4.00 -3.03 -8.78
CA ARG A 58 -2.93 -3.76 -8.09
C ARG A 58 -3.23 -3.94 -6.61
N PHE A 59 -3.72 -2.91 -5.93
CA PHE A 59 -4.09 -3.03 -4.53
C PHE A 59 -5.19 -4.09 -4.30
N VAL A 60 -6.27 -4.02 -5.09
CA VAL A 60 -7.42 -4.92 -4.95
C VAL A 60 -7.06 -6.36 -5.28
N ASN A 61 -6.24 -6.58 -6.30
CA ASN A 61 -5.94 -7.92 -6.81
C ASN A 61 -4.68 -8.54 -6.18
N GLU A 62 -3.69 -7.74 -5.80
CA GLU A 62 -2.38 -8.25 -5.38
C GLU A 62 -2.09 -8.06 -3.88
N VAL A 63 -2.66 -7.03 -3.23
CA VAL A 63 -2.42 -6.70 -1.82
C VAL A 63 -3.56 -7.20 -0.94
N LYS A 64 -4.78 -6.68 -1.15
CA LYS A 64 -5.95 -6.93 -0.31
C LYS A 64 -6.22 -8.41 -0.01
N PRO A 65 -6.07 -9.36 -0.96
CA PRO A 65 -6.33 -10.78 -0.69
C PRO A 65 -5.32 -11.44 0.27
N LYS A 66 -4.16 -10.81 0.50
CA LYS A 66 -3.07 -11.34 1.31
C LYS A 66 -3.00 -10.72 2.71
N VAL A 67 -3.77 -9.66 2.96
CA VAL A 67 -3.84 -9.02 4.28
C VAL A 67 -4.86 -9.81 5.13
N PRO A 68 -4.49 -10.25 6.35
CA PRO A 68 -5.41 -10.93 7.25
C PRO A 68 -6.60 -10.04 7.61
N ALA A 69 -7.78 -10.66 7.72
CA ALA A 69 -9.03 -9.99 8.07
C ALA A 69 -9.13 -9.71 9.58
#